data_AF-A0A931JZW7-F1
#
_entry.id   AF-A0A931JZW7-F1
#
_cell.length_a   1.000
_cell.length_b   1.000
_cell.length_c   1.000
_cell.angle_alpha   90.00
_cell.angle_beta   90.00
_cell.angle_gamma   90.00
#
_symmetry.space_group_name_H-M   'P 1'
#
loop_
_entity.id
_entity.type
_entity.pdbx_description
1 polymer ?
#
loop_
_entity_poly.entity_id
_entity_poly.type
_entity_poly.pdbx_seq_one_letter_code
_entity_poly.pdbx_strand_id
1 'polypeptide(L)' 'MADYVPGPDASFQAWQSNCVTYANANLAARGLVAADMAPVTAAQTGWTTAFPAHVAAKNASDVV' A
#
# COMPACT_ATOMS: atom_id res chain seq x y z
N MET A 1 -5.07 -0.48 21.68
CA MET A 1 -5.66 -0.61 20.33
C MET A 1 -4.65 -1.38 19.51
N ALA A 2 -4.98 -2.58 19.02
CA ALA A 2 -4.01 -3.35 18.24
C ALA A 2 -3.74 -2.64 16.92
N ASP A 3 -2.49 -2.63 16.48
CA ASP A 3 -2.14 -2.16 15.14
C ASP A 3 -2.87 -3.02 14.11
N TYR A 4 -3.79 -2.40 13.37
CA TYR A 4 -4.61 -3.11 12.39
C TYR A 4 -3.97 -2.97 11.01
N VAL A 5 -3.48 -4.10 10.50
CA VAL A 5 -3.13 -4.29 9.09
C VAL A 5 -4.06 -5.38 8.54
N PRO A 6 -4.84 -5.13 7.46
CA PRO A 6 -5.73 -6.13 6.90
C PRO A 6 -4.95 -7.34 6.37
N GLY A 7 -5.48 -8.55 6.58
CA GLY A 7 -4.89 -9.78 6.05
C GLY A 7 -5.04 -9.96 4.54
N PRO A 8 -6.25 -9.79 3.94
CA PRO A 8 -6.42 -9.96 2.50
C PRO A 8 -5.70 -8.89 1.69
N ASP A 9 -4.94 -9.27 0.66
CA ASP A 9 -4.13 -8.35 -0.15
C ASP A 9 -4.94 -7.23 -0.81
N ALA A 10 -6.17 -7.50 -1.23
CA ALA A 10 -7.06 -6.49 -1.79
C ALA A 10 -7.48 -5.45 -0.74
N SER A 11 -7.74 -5.90 0.50
CA SER A 11 -8.05 -5.03 1.63
C SER A 11 -6.80 -4.26 2.07
N PHE A 12 -5.63 -4.90 2.05
CA PHE A 12 -4.35 -4.25 2.30
C PHE A 12 -4.05 -3.18 1.24
N GLN A 13 -4.30 -3.44 -0.04
CA GLN A 13 -4.15 -2.47 -1.13
C GLN A 13 -4.96 -1.19 -0.89
N ALA A 14 -6.24 -1.33 -0.52
CA ALA A 14 -7.08 -0.18 -0.19
C ALA A 14 -6.61 0.54 1.09
N TRP A 15 -6.26 -0.21 2.13
CA TRP A 15 -5.79 0.33 3.39
C TRP A 15 -4.48 1.11 3.25
N GLN A 16 -3.48 0.54 2.58
CA GLN A 16 -2.17 1.18 2.42
C GLN A 16 -2.27 2.45 1.56
N SER A 17 -3.14 2.44 0.54
CA SER A 17 -3.42 3.63 -0.29
C SER A 17 -3.95 4.78 0.56
N ASN A 18 -4.96 4.51 1.40
CA ASN A 18 -5.53 5.50 2.31
C ASN A 18 -4.52 5.96 3.36
N CYS A 19 -3.74 5.04 3.93
CA CYS A 19 -2.74 5.33 4.95
C CYS A 19 -1.65 6.28 4.43
N VAL A 20 -1.05 5.99 3.27
CA VAL A 20 -0.01 6.83 2.66
C VAL A 20 -0.56 8.19 2.26
N THR A 21 -1.78 8.24 1.72
CA THR A 21 -2.46 9.51 1.39
C THR A 21 -2.63 10.38 2.64
N TYR A 22 -3.18 9.80 3.71
CA TYR A 22 -3.42 10.51 4.95
C TYR A 22 -2.12 10.94 5.64
N ALA A 23 -1.10 10.09 5.66
CA ALA A 23 0.20 10.41 6.25
C ALA A 23 0.88 11.57 5.54
N ASN A 24 0.94 11.55 4.20
CA ASN A 24 1.52 12.64 3.41
C ASN A 24 0.75 13.96 3.56
N ALA A 25 -0.57 13.91 3.78
CA ALA A 25 -1.38 15.11 4.02
C ALA A 25 -1.21 15.69 5.45
N ASN A 26 -0.67 14.93 6.40
CA ASN A 26 -0.63 15.30 7.82
C ASN A 26 0.78 15.14 8.45
N LEU A 27 1.84 15.32 7.66
CA LEU A 27 3.23 15.08 8.08
C LEU A 27 3.58 15.83 9.37
N ALA A 28 3.42 17.16 9.38
CA ALA A 28 3.81 18.00 10.51
C ALA A 28 3.01 17.68 11.78
N ALA A 29 1.71 17.41 11.65
CA ALA A 29 0.84 17.03 12.78
C ALA A 29 1.24 15.67 13.40
N ARG A 30 2.02 14.88 12.67
CA ARG A 30 2.52 13.55 13.08
C ARG A 30 4.00 13.56 13.43
N GLY A 31 4.66 14.73 13.40
CA GLY A 31 6.10 14.84 13.64
C GLY A 31 6.96 14.20 12.55
N LEU A 32 6.42 14.06 11.33
CA LEU A 32 7.11 13.50 10.18
C LEU A 32 7.57 14.61 9.22
N VAL A 33 8.58 14.30 8.42
CA VAL A 33 8.97 15.09 7.25
C VAL A 33 8.79 14.27 5.97
N ALA A 34 8.84 14.93 4.82
CA ALA A 34 8.69 14.27 3.52
C ALA A 34 9.73 13.15 3.30
N ALA A 35 10.94 13.31 3.84
CA ALA A 35 12.01 12.32 3.73
C ALA A 35 11.63 10.98 4.41
N ASP A 36 10.84 11.01 5.48
CA ASP A 36 10.40 9.81 6.19
C ASP A 36 9.41 8.99 5.35
N MET A 37 8.56 9.68 4.58
CA MET A 37 7.55 9.05 3.72
C MET A 37 8.09 8.64 2.34
N ALA A 38 9.30 9.06 1.95
CA ALA A 38 9.90 8.69 0.69
C ALA A 38 10.03 7.17 0.48
N PRO A 39 10.61 6.38 1.42
CA PRO A 39 10.69 4.93 1.25
C PRO A 39 9.32 4.24 1.26
N VAL A 40 8.36 4.76 2.06
CA VAL A 40 7.00 4.23 2.13
C VAL A 40 6.27 4.42 0.81
N THR A 41 6.40 5.61 0.21
CA THR A 41 5.79 5.93 -1.08
C THR A 41 6.40 5.07 -2.19
N ALA A 42 7.73 4.88 -2.20
CA ALA A 42 8.39 4.01 -3.16
C ALA A 42 7.90 2.55 -3.06
N ALA A 43 7.75 2.03 -1.84
CA ALA A 43 7.20 0.68 -1.62
C ALA A 43 5.73 0.57 -2.06
N GLN A 44 4.90 1.57 -1.78
CA GLN A 44 3.52 1.63 -2.27
C GLN A 44 3.47 1.59 -3.80
N THR A 45 4.33 2.35 -4.48
CA THR A 45 4.38 2.35 -5.95
C THR A 45 4.73 0.96 -6.47
N GLY A 46 5.75 0.32 -5.89
CA GLY A 46 6.13 -1.05 -6.23
C GLY A 46 4.98 -2.05 -6.04
N TRP A 47 4.28 -1.97 -4.91
CA TRP A 47 3.11 -2.81 -4.63
C TRP A 47 1.96 -2.57 -5.62
N THR A 48 1.66 -1.31 -5.93
CA THR A 48 0.57 -0.93 -6.86
C THR A 48 0.80 -1.45 -8.27
N THR A 49 2.06 -1.67 -8.67
CA THR A 49 2.41 -2.35 -9.92
C THR A 49 2.38 -3.88 -9.78
N ALA A 50 2.97 -4.42 -8.72
CA ALA A 50 3.17 -5.87 -8.56
C ALA A 50 1.86 -6.61 -8.25
N PHE A 51 0.97 -6.06 -7.43
CA PHE A 51 -0.24 -6.76 -7.00
C PHE A 51 -1.22 -7.02 -8.16
N PRO A 52 -1.58 -6.03 -9.01
CA PRO A 52 -2.40 -6.30 -10.19
C PRO A 52 -1.76 -7.31 -11.17
N ALA A 53 -0.43 -7.24 -11.35
CA ALA A 53 0.30 -8.18 -12.19
C ALA A 53 0.22 -9.62 -11.65
N HIS A 54 0.35 -9.79 -10.32
CA HIS A 54 0.16 -11.08 -9.66
C HIS A 54 -1.27 -11.62 -9.83
N VAL A 55 -2.30 -10.77 -9.65
CA VAL A 55 -3.71 -11.17 -9.87
C VAL A 55 -3.94 -11.62 -11.31
N ALA A 56 -3.42 -10.88 -12.29
CA ALA A 56 -3.51 -11.24 -13.70
C ALA A 56 -2.81 -12.58 -14.00
N ALA A 57 -1.61 -12.81 -13.45
CA ALA A 57 -0.88 -14.06 -13.62
C ALA A 57 -1.61 -15.26 -13.01
N LYS A 58 -2.20 -15.10 -11.82
CA LYS A 58 -3.05 -16.13 -11.20
C LYS A 58 -4.26 -16.46 -12.06
N ASN A 59 -5.02 -15.43 -12.46
CA ASN A 59 -6.21 -15.62 -13.29
C ASN A 59 -5.87 -16.30 -14.63
N ALA A 60 -4.70 -15.99 -15.22
CA ALA A 60 -4.24 -16.66 -16.43
C ALA A 60 -3.89 -18.14 -16.18
N SER A 61 -3.31 -18.48 -15.04
CA SER A 61 -2.98 -19.86 -14.65
C SER A 61 -4.22 -20.71 -14.33
N ASP A 62 -5.31 -20.10 -13.86
CA ASP A 62 -6.56 -20.80 -13.52
C ASP A 62 -7.42 -21.14 -14.76
N VAL A 63 -7.03 -20.65 -15.95
CA VAL A 63 -7.76 -20.80 -17.22
C VAL A 63 -7.07 -21.81 -18.18
N VAL A 64 -5.96 -22.41 -17.77
CA VAL A 64 -5.20 -23.44 -18.54
C VAL A 64 -5.33 -24.81 -17.90
#